data_AF-A0A522VXC5-F1
#
_entry.id   AF-A0A522VXC5-F1
#
_cell.length_a   1.000
_cell.length_b   1.000
_cell.length_c   1.000
_cell.angle_alpha   90.00
_cell.angle_beta   90.00
_cell.angle_gamma   90.00
#
_symmetry.space_group_name_H-M   'P 1'
#
loop_
_entity.id
_entity.type
_entity.pdbx_description
1 polymer ?
#
loop_
_entity_poly.entity_id
_entity_poly.type
_entity_poly.pdbx_seq_one_letter_code
_entity_poly.pdbx_strand_id
1 'polypeptide(L)'
;MDERLMREAARCRALWRSLQELGGINNSHVAKALAQAKAEAPKPQAEPLQAAPAPAVAAPAPAAAAEPAPEPERNPDEPYIETPRCSTCNECTQINSKMFAYDENKQARIVDATAGTYRQLVEAAEACQVAIIHPGKPKNPNEPGLEALLQRAEAFQ
;
A
#
# COMPACT_ATOMS: atom_id res chain seq x y z
N MET A 1 11.79 -43.42 -22.51
CA MET A 1 11.47 -42.13 -21.88
C MET A 1 12.76 -41.34 -21.77
N ASP A 2 12.79 -40.10 -22.24
CA ASP A 2 13.99 -39.27 -22.26
C ASP A 2 14.33 -38.78 -20.83
N GLU A 3 15.51 -39.13 -20.32
CA GLU A 3 15.96 -38.80 -18.96
C GLU A 3 16.08 -37.29 -18.75
N ARG A 4 16.41 -36.53 -19.81
CA ARG A 4 16.46 -35.08 -19.78
C ARG A 4 15.08 -34.49 -19.54
N LEU A 5 14.07 -34.98 -20.27
CA LEU A 5 12.69 -34.54 -20.13
C LEU A 5 12.16 -34.81 -18.71
N MET A 6 12.47 -35.98 -18.15
CA MET A 6 12.08 -36.32 -16.77
C MET A 6 12.72 -35.38 -15.73
N ARG A 7 13.98 -34.99 -15.94
CA ARG A 7 14.70 -34.06 -15.06
C ARG A 7 14.14 -32.64 -15.15
N GLU A 8 13.82 -32.18 -16.35
CA GLU A 8 13.19 -30.87 -16.59
C GLU A 8 11.78 -30.82 -15.96
N ALA A 9 10.96 -31.86 -16.15
CA ALA A 9 9.65 -31.97 -15.51
C ALA A 9 9.74 -31.97 -13.98
N ALA A 10 10.71 -32.68 -13.40
CA ALA A 10 10.95 -32.68 -11.96
C ALA A 10 11.34 -31.28 -11.45
N ARG A 11 12.17 -30.55 -12.21
CA ARG A 11 12.59 -29.18 -11.87
C ARG A 11 11.42 -28.20 -11.94
N CYS A 12 10.60 -28.25 -13.00
CA CYS A 12 9.40 -27.42 -13.12
C CYS A 12 8.44 -27.67 -11.95
N ARG A 13 8.22 -28.94 -11.58
CA ARG A 13 7.38 -29.31 -10.44
C ARG A 13 7.94 -28.79 -9.10
N ALA A 14 9.26 -28.85 -8.92
CA ALA A 14 9.90 -28.33 -7.70
C ALA A 14 9.72 -26.81 -7.58
N LEU A 15 9.98 -26.07 -8.67
CA LEU A 15 9.81 -24.61 -8.70
C LEU A 15 8.36 -24.19 -8.44
N TRP A 16 7.40 -24.90 -9.02
CA TRP A 16 5.97 -24.65 -8.79
C TRP A 16 5.56 -24.83 -7.32
N ARG A 17 6.10 -25.85 -6.64
CA ARG A 17 5.84 -26.08 -5.21
C ARG A 17 6.47 -24.99 -4.34
N SER A 18 7.68 -24.52 -4.68
CA SER A 18 8.32 -23.42 -3.97
C SER A 18 7.52 -22.11 -4.07
N LEU A 19 6.98 -21.80 -5.24
CA LEU A 19 6.14 -20.61 -5.43
C LEU A 19 4.84 -20.68 -4.60
N GLN A 20 4.18 -21.85 -4.57
CA GLN A 20 3.02 -22.06 -3.72
C GLN A 20 3.35 -21.83 -2.23
N GLU A 21 4.45 -22.42 -1.76
CA GLU A 21 4.89 -22.29 -0.35
C GLU A 21 5.12 -20.81 0.04
N LEU A 22 5.80 -20.04 -0.83
CA LEU A 22 6.05 -18.61 -0.66
C LEU A 22 4.74 -17.78 -0.70
N GLY A 23 3.80 -18.18 -1.55
CA GLY A 23 2.47 -17.58 -1.62
C GLY A 23 1.51 -18.03 -0.51
N GLY A 24 1.97 -18.84 0.46
CA GLY A 24 1.13 -19.36 1.54
C GLY A 24 0.14 -20.47 1.12
N ILE A 25 0.19 -20.91 -0.13
CA ILE A 25 -0.64 -21.98 -0.67
C ILE A 25 0.03 -23.31 -0.34
N ASN A 26 -0.70 -24.25 0.29
CA ASN A 26 -0.17 -25.57 0.69
C ASN A 26 1.11 -25.49 1.57
N ASN A 27 1.20 -24.49 2.45
CA ASN A 27 2.40 -24.24 3.24
C ASN A 27 2.69 -25.38 4.24
N SER A 28 3.86 -26.00 4.09
CA SER A 28 4.34 -27.13 4.88
C SER A 28 4.58 -26.78 6.35
N HIS A 29 4.96 -25.54 6.67
CA HIS A 29 5.15 -25.10 8.05
C HIS A 29 3.81 -24.99 8.78
N VAL A 30 2.80 -24.41 8.13
CA VAL A 30 1.43 -24.34 8.66
C VAL A 30 0.87 -25.75 8.86
N ALA A 31 1.03 -26.62 7.87
CA ALA A 31 0.57 -28.01 7.98
C ALA A 31 1.22 -28.76 9.15
N LYS A 32 2.54 -28.58 9.36
CA LYS A 32 3.27 -29.17 10.48
C LYS A 32 2.83 -28.60 11.83
N ALA A 33 2.67 -27.28 11.93
CA ALA A 33 2.19 -26.63 13.15
C ALA A 33 0.78 -27.11 13.53
N LEU A 34 -0.11 -27.25 12.55
CA LEU A 34 -1.46 -27.81 12.78
C LEU A 34 -1.40 -29.27 13.22
N ALA A 35 -0.50 -30.08 12.64
CA ALA A 35 -0.33 -31.47 13.05
C ALA A 35 0.20 -31.58 14.48
N GLN A 36 1.15 -30.73 14.86
CA GLN A 36 1.70 -30.65 16.22
C GLN A 36 0.63 -30.20 17.22
N ALA A 37 -0.11 -29.13 16.91
CA ALA A 37 -1.21 -28.66 17.76
C ALA A 37 -2.29 -29.73 17.97
N LYS A 38 -2.61 -30.52 16.94
CA LYS A 38 -3.54 -31.65 17.07
C LYS A 38 -2.98 -32.82 17.89
N ALA A 39 -1.67 -33.03 17.88
CA ALA A 39 -1.02 -34.08 18.66
C ALA A 39 -0.86 -33.70 20.15
N GLU A 40 -0.64 -32.43 20.44
CA GLU A 40 -0.55 -31.89 21.81
C GLU A 40 -1.91 -31.56 22.42
N ALA A 41 -2.98 -31.52 21.61
CA ALA A 41 -4.33 -31.35 22.13
C ALA A 41 -4.63 -32.47 23.14
N PRO A 42 -4.94 -32.14 24.42
CA PRO A 42 -5.32 -33.14 25.38
C PRO A 42 -6.57 -33.86 24.88
N LYS A 43 -6.58 -35.20 24.95
CA LYS A 43 -7.79 -35.99 24.68
C LYS A 43 -8.90 -35.46 25.60
N PRO A 44 -10.10 -35.17 25.08
CA PRO A 44 -11.18 -34.69 25.93
C PRO A 44 -11.50 -35.77 26.97
N GLN A 45 -11.08 -35.52 28.21
CA GLN A 45 -11.63 -36.18 29.37
C GLN A 45 -13.02 -35.58 29.53
N ALA A 46 -14.04 -36.40 29.27
CA ALA A 46 -15.43 -36.01 29.41
C ALA A 46 -15.76 -35.87 30.91
N GLU A 47 -15.43 -34.73 31.50
CA GLU A 47 -16.10 -34.22 32.69
C GLU A 47 -17.17 -33.21 32.25
N PRO A 48 -18.44 -33.35 32.68
CA PRO A 48 -19.48 -32.40 32.31
C PRO A 48 -19.26 -31.10 33.09
N LEU A 49 -18.59 -30.12 32.46
CA LEU A 49 -18.64 -28.74 32.93
C LEU A 49 -20.02 -28.15 32.59
N GLN A 50 -20.72 -27.77 33.65
CA GLN A 50 -21.97 -27.03 33.62
C GLN A 50 -21.80 -25.74 32.83
N ALA A 51 -22.72 -25.51 31.89
CA ALA A 51 -22.74 -24.33 31.04
C ALA A 51 -23.17 -23.10 31.86
N ALA A 52 -22.24 -22.18 32.10
CA ALA A 52 -22.56 -20.79 32.40
C ALA A 52 -22.84 -20.03 31.09
N PRO A 53 -23.83 -19.12 31.04
CA PRO A 53 -24.15 -18.40 29.81
C PRO A 53 -23.04 -17.40 29.47
N ALA A 54 -22.41 -17.58 28.31
CA ALA A 54 -21.53 -16.59 27.71
C ALA A 54 -22.35 -15.42 27.17
N PRO A 55 -21.91 -14.15 27.36
CA PRO A 55 -22.54 -13.02 26.71
C PRO A 55 -22.34 -13.10 25.19
N ALA A 56 -23.43 -12.92 24.46
CA ALA A 56 -23.43 -12.86 23.00
C ALA A 56 -22.66 -11.62 22.54
N VAL A 57 -21.44 -11.83 22.05
CA VAL A 57 -20.73 -10.81 21.29
C VAL A 57 -21.28 -10.86 19.87
N ALA A 58 -21.97 -9.80 19.46
CA ALA A 58 -22.48 -9.67 18.11
C ALA A 58 -21.34 -9.76 17.10
N ALA A 59 -21.46 -10.69 16.15
CA ALA A 59 -20.58 -10.74 15.00
C ALA A 59 -20.70 -9.41 14.22
N PRO A 60 -19.59 -8.76 13.84
CA PRO A 60 -19.68 -7.64 12.92
C PRO A 60 -20.22 -8.17 11.60
N ALA A 61 -21.30 -7.56 11.13
CA ALA A 61 -21.83 -7.79 9.79
C ALA A 61 -20.71 -7.55 8.76
N PRO A 62 -20.63 -8.34 7.68
CA PRO A 62 -19.71 -8.05 6.59
C PRO A 62 -20.03 -6.64 6.08
N ALA A 63 -19.06 -5.73 6.23
CA ALA A 63 -19.12 -4.42 5.63
C ALA A 63 -19.29 -4.64 4.12
N ALA A 64 -20.49 -4.30 3.63
CA ALA A 64 -20.73 -4.18 2.21
C ALA A 64 -19.63 -3.28 1.65
N ALA A 65 -18.88 -3.80 0.68
CA ALA A 65 -17.96 -3.01 -0.11
C ALA A 65 -18.78 -1.88 -0.73
N ALA A 66 -18.64 -0.68 -0.16
CA ALA A 66 -19.16 0.51 -0.76
C ALA A 66 -18.48 0.65 -2.12
N GLU A 67 -19.29 0.71 -3.18
CA GLU A 67 -18.82 1.18 -4.48
C GLU A 67 -18.09 2.51 -4.26
N PRO A 68 -16.92 2.72 -4.88
CA PRO A 68 -16.23 3.99 -4.77
C PRO A 68 -17.17 5.09 -5.27
N ALA A 69 -17.57 5.97 -4.36
CA ALA A 69 -18.25 7.21 -4.73
C ALA A 69 -17.38 7.93 -5.78
N PRO A 70 -17.99 8.55 -6.80
CA PRO A 70 -17.23 9.31 -7.78
C PRO A 70 -16.38 10.33 -7.02
N GLU A 71 -15.06 10.26 -7.21
CA GLU A 71 -14.15 11.23 -6.62
C GLU A 71 -14.62 12.63 -7.04
N PRO A 72 -14.75 13.58 -6.09
CA PRO A 72 -15.06 14.95 -6.46
C PRO A 72 -13.98 15.42 -7.43
N GLU A 73 -14.38 16.06 -8.54
CA GLU A 73 -13.45 16.74 -9.44
C GLU A 73 -12.55 17.65 -8.58
N ARG A 74 -11.29 17.26 -8.44
CA ARG A 74 -10.31 18.00 -7.66
C ARG A 74 -10.00 19.28 -8.41
N ASN A 75 -9.98 20.41 -7.72
CA ASN A 75 -9.61 21.68 -8.32
C ASN A 75 -8.16 21.59 -8.85
N PRO A 76 -7.93 21.65 -10.17
CA PRO A 76 -6.58 21.50 -10.74
C PRO A 76 -5.65 22.65 -10.32
N ASP A 77 -6.20 23.77 -9.87
CA ASP A 77 -5.43 24.91 -9.42
C ASP A 77 -4.80 24.70 -8.03
N GLU A 78 -5.31 23.76 -7.24
CA GLU A 78 -4.83 23.48 -5.89
C GLU A 78 -3.80 22.35 -5.89
N PRO A 79 -2.67 22.49 -5.18
CA PRO A 79 -1.68 21.43 -5.09
C PRO A 79 -2.25 20.23 -4.30
N TYR A 80 -2.14 19.03 -4.87
CA TYR A 80 -2.61 17.80 -4.23
C TYR A 80 -1.70 16.59 -4.52
N ILE A 81 -1.91 15.51 -3.79
CA ILE A 81 -1.24 14.22 -4.01
C ILE A 81 -2.31 13.15 -4.13
N GLU A 82 -2.18 12.25 -5.11
CA GLU A 82 -2.97 11.02 -5.17
C GLU A 82 -2.45 10.01 -4.12
N THR A 83 -2.62 10.36 -2.84
CA THR A 83 -2.12 9.65 -1.66
C THR A 83 -2.30 8.12 -1.73
N PRO A 84 -3.43 7.57 -2.22
CA PRO A 84 -3.61 6.11 -2.35
C PRO A 84 -2.57 5.40 -3.23
N ARG A 85 -1.93 6.12 -4.17
CA ARG A 85 -0.94 5.59 -5.11
C ARG A 85 0.51 5.77 -4.62
N CYS A 86 0.70 6.35 -3.43
CA CYS A 86 2.04 6.62 -2.90
C CYS A 86 2.82 5.33 -2.62
N SER A 87 4.07 5.27 -3.11
CA SER A 87 5.00 4.15 -2.90
C SER A 87 6.01 4.36 -1.76
N THR A 88 5.87 5.44 -0.98
CA THR A 88 6.74 5.76 0.19
C THR A 88 8.24 5.85 -0.16
N CYS A 89 8.58 6.44 -1.32
CA CYS A 89 9.96 6.58 -1.79
C CYS A 89 10.80 7.67 -1.09
N ASN A 90 10.18 8.52 -0.26
CA ASN A 90 10.80 9.62 0.50
C ASN A 90 11.36 10.80 -0.32
N GLU A 91 11.16 10.83 -1.63
CA GLU A 91 11.74 11.90 -2.47
C GLU A 91 11.11 13.27 -2.18
N CYS A 92 9.77 13.36 -2.12
CA CYS A 92 9.08 14.61 -1.81
C CYS A 92 9.43 15.15 -0.41
N THR A 93 9.50 14.27 0.60
CA THR A 93 9.86 14.65 1.97
C THR A 93 11.32 15.10 2.11
N GLN A 94 12.22 14.63 1.24
CA GLN A 94 13.61 15.10 1.21
C GLN A 94 13.75 16.48 0.55
N ILE A 95 12.88 16.79 -0.42
CA ILE A 95 12.83 18.11 -1.06
C ILE A 95 12.33 19.18 -0.08
N ASN A 96 11.23 18.91 0.63
CA ASN A 96 10.73 19.81 1.67
C ASN A 96 9.91 19.05 2.73
N SER A 97 10.54 18.75 3.86
CA SER A 97 9.93 18.06 5.00
C SER A 97 8.91 18.90 5.80
N LYS A 98 8.82 20.21 5.53
CA LYS A 98 7.78 21.08 6.10
C LYS A 98 6.53 21.11 5.23
N MET A 99 6.65 20.84 3.93
CA MET A 99 5.55 20.83 2.98
C MET A 99 4.91 19.45 2.84
N PHE A 100 5.73 18.39 2.90
CA PHE A 100 5.29 17.01 2.75
C PHE A 100 5.50 16.21 4.03
N ALA A 101 4.51 15.40 4.40
CA ALA A 101 4.63 14.44 5.49
C ALA A 101 3.91 13.13 5.14
N TYR A 102 4.23 12.08 5.88
CA TYR A 102 3.52 10.82 5.81
C TYR A 102 2.38 10.77 6.83
N ASP A 103 1.27 10.17 6.42
CA ASP A 103 0.17 9.80 7.32
C ASP A 103 0.44 8.48 8.04
N GLU A 104 -0.57 7.99 8.77
CA GLU A 104 -0.51 6.74 9.53
C GLU A 104 -0.29 5.52 8.62
N ASN A 105 -0.73 5.58 7.36
CA ASN A 105 -0.58 4.53 6.36
C ASN A 105 0.74 4.64 5.58
N LYS A 106 1.65 5.55 5.97
CA LYS A 106 2.90 5.88 5.26
C LYS A 106 2.67 6.39 3.84
N GLN A 107 1.55 7.05 3.60
CA GLN A 107 1.24 7.69 2.33
C GLN A 107 1.50 9.20 2.41
N ALA A 108 2.10 9.74 1.37
CA ALA A 108 2.49 11.15 1.34
C ALA A 108 1.25 12.05 1.26
N ARG A 109 1.27 13.13 2.05
CA ARG A 109 0.29 14.22 2.01
C ARG A 109 1.00 15.57 2.04
N ILE A 110 0.34 16.59 1.48
CA ILE A 110 0.76 17.99 1.63
C ILE A 110 0.21 18.49 2.95
N VAL A 111 1.09 18.81 3.90
CA VAL A 111 0.71 19.37 5.20
C VAL A 111 0.63 20.88 5.18
N ASP A 112 1.52 21.51 4.40
CA ASP A 112 1.54 22.97 4.23
C ASP A 112 2.12 23.33 2.86
N ALA A 113 1.24 23.61 1.91
CA ALA A 113 1.61 24.05 0.55
C ALA A 113 2.27 25.43 0.50
N THR A 114 2.33 26.16 1.62
CA THR A 114 2.97 27.48 1.74
C THR A 114 4.32 27.43 2.45
N ALA A 115 4.72 26.27 2.96
CA ALA A 115 6.02 26.07 3.62
C ALA A 115 7.22 26.02 2.65
N GLY A 116 7.01 26.34 1.37
CA GLY A 116 8.01 26.24 0.31
C GLY A 116 7.67 27.11 -0.90
N THR A 117 8.52 27.03 -1.92
CA THR A 117 8.33 27.72 -3.20
C THR A 117 7.56 26.82 -4.18
N TYR A 118 6.96 27.42 -5.22
CA TYR A 118 6.36 26.64 -6.31
C TYR A 118 7.38 25.72 -6.98
N ARG A 119 8.64 26.17 -7.07
CA ARG A 119 9.76 25.34 -7.54
C ARG A 119 9.86 24.00 -6.78
N GLN A 120 9.73 24.01 -5.45
CA GLN A 120 9.82 22.79 -4.65
C GLN A 120 8.63 21.86 -4.88
N LEU A 121 7.45 22.38 -5.21
CA LEU A 121 6.30 21.56 -5.62
C LEU A 121 6.56 20.88 -6.97
N VAL A 122 7.07 21.63 -7.95
CA VAL A 122 7.41 21.10 -9.29
C VAL A 122 8.54 20.07 -9.20
N GLU A 123 9.60 20.36 -8.45
CA GLU A 123 10.69 19.41 -8.22
C GLU A 123 10.21 18.13 -7.51
N ALA A 124 9.25 18.24 -6.59
CA ALA A 124 8.66 17.07 -5.94
C ALA A 124 7.80 16.24 -6.89
N ALA A 125 7.07 16.89 -7.81
CA ALA A 125 6.31 16.20 -8.85
C ALA A 125 7.21 15.42 -9.81
N GLU A 126 8.30 16.04 -10.27
CA GLU A 126 9.28 15.38 -11.14
C GLU A 126 10.04 14.24 -10.45
N ALA A 127 10.35 14.40 -9.16
CA ALA A 127 11.03 13.38 -8.36
C ALA A 127 10.09 12.22 -7.97
N CYS A 128 8.77 12.37 -8.12
CA CYS A 128 7.85 11.32 -7.74
C CYS A 128 7.94 10.13 -8.70
N GLN A 129 8.44 8.99 -8.21
CA GLN A 129 8.60 7.74 -8.98
C GLN A 129 7.33 7.24 -9.68
N VAL A 130 6.15 7.65 -9.20
CA VAL A 130 4.84 7.28 -9.76
C VAL A 130 4.04 8.47 -10.26
N ALA A 131 4.63 9.67 -10.30
CA ALA A 131 4.04 10.92 -10.79
C ALA A 131 2.65 11.23 -10.21
N ILE A 132 2.51 11.16 -8.87
CA ILE A 132 1.23 11.35 -8.15
C ILE A 132 1.09 12.71 -7.47
N ILE A 133 2.04 13.62 -7.66
CA ILE A 133 2.05 14.95 -7.02
C ILE A 133 1.69 15.97 -8.08
N HIS A 134 0.62 16.72 -7.84
CA HIS A 134 0.11 17.75 -8.72
C HIS A 134 0.45 19.12 -8.13
N PRO A 135 1.34 19.92 -8.74
CA PRO A 135 1.76 21.22 -8.20
C PRO A 135 0.65 22.28 -8.19
N GLY A 136 -0.36 22.14 -9.04
CA GLY A 136 -1.40 23.15 -9.27
C GLY A 136 -0.82 24.49 -9.74
N LYS A 137 -1.47 25.61 -9.35
CA LYS A 137 -1.03 26.96 -9.67
C LYS A 137 -0.02 27.51 -8.65
N PRO A 138 0.97 28.29 -9.09
CA PRO A 138 1.88 28.99 -8.20
C PRO A 138 1.13 30.01 -7.34
N LYS A 139 1.30 29.91 -6.02
CA LYS A 139 0.73 30.88 -5.07
C LYS A 139 1.46 32.22 -5.09
N ASN A 140 2.75 32.22 -5.43
CA ASN A 140 3.56 33.43 -5.54
C ASN A 140 3.88 33.72 -7.01
N PRO A 141 3.25 34.74 -7.63
CA PRO A 141 3.46 35.07 -9.04
C PRO A 141 4.81 35.74 -9.32
N ASN A 142 5.57 36.13 -8.29
CA ASN A 142 6.86 36.81 -8.43
C ASN A 142 8.06 35.88 -8.24
N GLU A 143 7.86 34.55 -8.30
CA GLU A 143 8.98 33.60 -8.17
C GLU A 143 9.92 33.63 -9.37
N PRO A 144 11.24 33.52 -9.15
CA PRO A 144 12.21 33.53 -10.24
C PRO A 144 12.08 32.27 -11.11
N GLY A 145 11.95 32.49 -12.43
CA GLY A 145 11.84 31.43 -13.42
C GLY A 145 10.45 30.80 -13.51
N LEU A 146 9.39 31.55 -13.18
CA LEU A 146 8.02 31.04 -13.13
C LEU A 146 7.54 30.43 -14.44
N GLU A 147 7.82 31.03 -15.60
CA GLU A 147 7.40 30.46 -16.89
C GLU A 147 8.00 29.06 -17.11
N ALA A 148 9.28 28.87 -16.78
CA ALA A 148 9.94 27.58 -16.91
C ALA A 148 9.36 26.53 -15.93
N LEU A 149 8.97 26.95 -14.73
CA LEU A 149 8.32 26.07 -13.76
C LEU A 149 6.93 25.65 -14.21
N LEU A 150 6.13 26.58 -14.76
CA LEU A 150 4.81 26.28 -15.30
C LEU A 150 4.89 25.27 -16.46
N GLN A 151 5.85 25.43 -17.36
CA GLN A 151 6.04 24.51 -18.48
C GLN A 151 6.42 23.10 -18.01
N ARG A 152 7.26 22.99 -16.97
CA ARG A 152 7.60 21.70 -16.35
C ARG A 152 6.42 21.07 -15.61
N ALA A 153 5.60 21.88 -14.98
CA ALA A 153 4.43 21.44 -14.22
C ALA A 153 3.29 20.92 -15.11
N GLU A 154 3.28 21.22 -16.42
CA GLU A 154 2.21 20.84 -17.35
C GLU A 154 1.99 19.33 -17.42
N ALA A 155 3.04 18.51 -17.29
CA ALA A 155 2.95 17.06 -17.28
C ALA A 155 2.27 16.47 -16.03
N PHE A 156 2.04 17.30 -15.00
CA PHE A 156 1.55 16.92 -13.68
C PHE A 156 0.27 17.69 -13.29
N GLN A 157 -0.43 18.30 -14.25
CA GLN A 157 -1.73 18.94 -14.01
C GLN A 157 -2.83 17.89 -13.98
#